data_AF-A0A1J5DWV7-F1
#
_entry.id   AF-A0A1J5DWV7-F1
#
_cell.length_a   1.000
_cell.length_b   1.000
_cell.length_c   1.000
_cell.angle_alpha   90.00
_cell.angle_beta   90.00
_cell.angle_gamma   90.00
#
_symmetry.space_group_name_H-M   'P 1'
#
loop_
_entity.id
_entity.type
_entity.pdbx_description
1 polymer ?
#
loop_
_entity_poly.entity_id
_entity_poly.type
_entity_poly.pdbx_seq_one_letter_code
_entity_poly.pdbx_strand_id
1 'polypeptide(L)'
;MSLGNSNIDPFFLHYYLREPDVIGWIANQAIGATLPNLNTSILRSLPIRFPLLPTQQKIAAVLSAYDDLIENNLRRIKILEDMAQDLYREWFVKYRSPGHERARFVDSPPR
;
A
#
# COMPACT_ATOMS: atom_id res chain seq x y z
N MET A 1 -12.17 -27.32 5.51
CA MET A 1 -13.28 -26.55 4.90
C MET A 1 -12.73 -25.92 3.63
N SER A 2 -13.46 -25.99 2.51
CA SER A 2 -13.10 -25.28 1.27
C SER A 2 -13.69 -23.86 1.28
N LEU A 3 -13.06 -22.92 0.55
CA LEU A 3 -13.54 -21.52 0.46
C LEU A 3 -14.98 -21.39 -0.08
N GLY A 4 -15.50 -22.43 -0.75
CA GLY A 4 -16.78 -22.38 -1.45
C GLY A 4 -18.04 -22.39 -0.57
N ASN A 5 -17.96 -22.82 0.69
CA ASN A 5 -19.13 -23.07 1.57
C ASN A 5 -19.01 -22.44 2.96
N SER A 6 -18.08 -21.50 3.16
CA SER A 6 -17.79 -20.92 4.48
C SER A 6 -18.24 -19.47 4.52
N ASN A 7 -18.92 -19.06 5.60
CA ASN A 7 -19.27 -17.66 5.85
C ASN A 7 -18.00 -16.90 6.24
N ILE A 8 -17.31 -16.36 5.23
CA ILE A 8 -16.01 -15.70 5.36
C ILE A 8 -16.17 -14.20 5.14
N ASP A 9 -15.61 -13.40 6.05
CA ASP A 9 -15.55 -11.96 5.88
C ASP A 9 -14.57 -11.58 4.75
N PRO A 10 -14.98 -10.75 3.77
CA PRO A 10 -14.13 -10.41 2.62
C PRO A 10 -12.82 -9.70 2.96
N PHE A 11 -12.84 -8.81 3.97
CA PHE A 11 -11.65 -8.08 4.39
C PHE A 11 -10.69 -9.02 5.12
N PHE A 12 -11.22 -9.90 5.98
CA PHE A 12 -10.43 -10.95 6.59
C PHE A 12 -9.79 -11.87 5.53
N LEU A 13 -10.53 -12.28 4.50
CA LEU A 13 -9.98 -13.09 3.41
C LEU A 13 -8.86 -12.36 2.67
N HIS A 14 -9.04 -11.06 2.39
CA HIS A 14 -8.01 -10.22 1.77
C HIS A 14 -6.71 -10.23 2.59
N TYR A 15 -6.78 -10.06 3.91
CA TYR A 15 -5.60 -10.13 4.78
C TYR A 15 -5.02 -11.54 4.87
N TYR A 16 -5.88 -12.55 4.92
CA TYR A 16 -5.46 -13.94 5.01
C TYR A 16 -4.68 -14.39 3.77
N LEU A 17 -5.11 -13.99 2.57
CA LEU A 17 -4.42 -14.33 1.32
C LEU A 17 -3.04 -13.66 1.17
N ARG A 18 -2.73 -12.69 2.04
CA ARG A 18 -1.42 -12.02 2.10
C ARG A 18 -0.46 -12.66 3.09
N GLU A 19 -0.91 -13.66 3.84
CA GLU A 19 -0.09 -14.35 4.82
C GLU A 19 1.01 -15.18 4.10
N PRO A 20 2.28 -15.14 4.54
CA PRO A 20 3.38 -15.79 3.84
C PRO A 20 3.21 -17.28 3.58
N ASP A 21 2.68 -18.05 4.53
CA ASP A 21 2.44 -19.49 4.35
C ASP A 21 1.33 -19.73 3.33
N VAL A 22 0.29 -18.88 3.31
CA VAL A 22 -0.78 -18.92 2.31
C VAL A 22 -0.25 -18.60 0.92
N ILE A 23 0.58 -17.56 0.78
CA ILE A 23 1.25 -17.22 -0.48
C ILE A 23 2.15 -18.37 -0.93
N GLY A 24 2.94 -18.96 -0.02
CA GLY A 24 3.82 -20.08 -0.31
C GLY A 24 3.05 -21.32 -0.76
N TRP A 25 1.92 -21.63 -0.10
CA TRP A 25 1.05 -22.71 -0.54
C TRP A 25 0.46 -22.45 -1.93
N ILE A 26 -0.04 -21.23 -2.16
CA ILE A 26 -0.60 -20.81 -3.45
C ILE A 26 0.45 -20.93 -4.56
N ALA A 27 1.69 -20.49 -4.32
CA ALA A 27 2.78 -20.59 -5.26
C ALA A 27 3.13 -22.04 -5.61
N ASN A 28 3.11 -22.94 -4.62
CA ASN A 28 3.37 -24.37 -4.83
C ASN A 28 2.24 -25.10 -5.57
N GLN A 29 1.02 -24.58 -5.52
CA GLN A 29 -0.13 -25.16 -6.23
C GLN A 29 -0.37 -24.54 -7.60
N ALA A 30 0.33 -23.46 -7.94
CA ALA A 30 0.19 -22.82 -9.23
C ALA A 30 0.76 -23.71 -10.35
N ILE A 31 -0.04 -23.93 -11.39
CA ILE A 31 0.33 -24.78 -12.52
C ILE A 31 0.91 -23.91 -13.63
N GLY A 32 2.10 -24.29 -14.13
CA GLY A 32 2.80 -23.62 -15.23
C GLY A 32 4.08 -22.90 -14.78
N ALA A 33 5.22 -23.22 -15.42
CA ALA A 33 6.55 -22.73 -15.04
C ALA A 33 6.82 -21.25 -15.40
N THR A 34 6.00 -20.66 -16.29
CA THR A 34 6.26 -19.33 -16.89
C THR A 34 5.19 -18.30 -16.52
N LEU A 35 3.95 -18.75 -16.31
CA LEU A 35 2.83 -17.92 -15.86
C LEU A 35 1.97 -18.77 -14.90
N PRO A 36 2.12 -18.60 -13.57
CA PRO A 36 1.33 -19.34 -12.60
C PRO A 36 -0.16 -19.00 -12.79
N ASN A 37 -0.94 -19.96 -13.28
CA ASN A 37 -2.38 -19.80 -13.42
C ASN A 37 -3.09 -20.27 -12.15
N LEU A 38 -3.61 -19.32 -11.38
CA LEU A 38 -4.50 -19.57 -10.25
C LEU A 38 -5.93 -19.69 -10.75
N ASN A 39 -6.43 -20.92 -10.87
CA ASN A 39 -7.84 -21.14 -11.12
C ASN A 39 -8.63 -21.12 -9.80
N THR A 40 -9.93 -20.86 -9.90
CA THR A 40 -10.84 -20.78 -8.75
C THR A 40 -10.97 -22.12 -8.00
N SER A 41 -10.66 -23.25 -8.64
CA SER A 41 -10.66 -24.58 -8.02
C SER A 41 -9.48 -24.75 -7.04
N ILE A 42 -8.29 -24.29 -7.40
CA ILE A 42 -7.09 -24.32 -6.55
C ILE A 42 -7.32 -23.47 -5.30
N LEU A 43 -7.86 -22.25 -5.47
CA LEU A 43 -8.21 -21.39 -4.34
C LEU A 43 -9.23 -22.08 -3.42
N ARG A 44 -10.27 -22.72 -3.98
CA ARG A 44 -11.26 -23.46 -3.19
C ARG A 44 -10.64 -24.61 -2.39
N SER A 45 -9.56 -25.23 -2.87
CA SER A 45 -8.85 -26.31 -2.16
C SER A 45 -7.87 -25.85 -1.09
N LEU A 46 -7.67 -24.54 -0.90
CA LEU A 46 -6.79 -24.00 0.13
C LEU A 46 -7.20 -24.60 1.51
N PRO A 47 -6.31 -25.38 2.16
CA PRO A 47 -6.66 -26.13 3.36
C PRO A 47 -6.63 -25.20 4.57
N ILE A 48 -7.80 -24.69 4.97
CA ILE A 48 -7.84 -23.62 5.98
C ILE A 48 -8.78 -23.93 7.13
N ARG A 49 -8.36 -23.50 8.31
CA ARG A 49 -9.21 -23.27 9.49
C ARG A 49 -9.22 -21.78 9.79
N PHE A 50 -10.37 -21.16 9.58
CA PHE A 50 -10.62 -19.77 9.96
C PHE A 50 -11.35 -19.72 11.30
N PRO A 51 -11.20 -18.62 12.07
CA PRO A 51 -12.00 -18.43 13.27
C PRO A 51 -13.47 -18.16 12.90
N LEU A 52 -14.36 -18.17 13.89
CA LEU A 52 -15.78 -17.83 13.67
C LEU A 52 -15.93 -16.40 13.12
N LEU A 53 -17.00 -16.15 12.37
CA LEU A 53 -17.27 -14.86 11.70
C LEU A 53 -17.09 -13.63 12.60
N PRO A 54 -17.56 -13.59 13.87
CA PRO A 54 -17.35 -12.41 14.73
C PRO A 54 -15.87 -12.12 15.00
N THR A 55 -15.03 -13.15 15.07
CA THR A 55 -13.58 -13.00 15.24
C THR A 55 -12.93 -12.54 13.94
N GLN A 56 -13.37 -13.06 12.79
CA GLN A 56 -12.89 -12.59 11.48
C GLN A 56 -13.13 -11.10 11.31
N GLN A 57 -14.35 -10.62 11.62
CA GLN A 57 -14.73 -9.22 11.55
C GLN A 57 -13.89 -8.33 12.47
N LYS A 58 -13.58 -8.80 13.69
CA LYS A 58 -12.69 -8.07 14.60
C LYS A 58 -11.27 -7.94 14.06
N ILE A 59 -10.72 -9.03 13.53
CA ILE A 59 -9.39 -9.02 12.91
C ILE A 59 -9.38 -8.07 11.71
N ALA A 60 -10.36 -8.19 10.83
CA ALA A 60 -10.52 -7.34 9.66
C ALA A 60 -10.61 -5.86 10.03
N ALA A 61 -11.43 -5.50 11.02
CA ALA A 61 -11.62 -4.12 11.46
C ALA A 61 -10.33 -3.49 12.02
N VAL A 62 -9.53 -4.27 12.76
CA VAL A 62 -8.24 -3.78 13.27
C VAL A 62 -7.27 -3.55 12.13
N LEU A 63 -7.12 -4.52 11.21
CA LEU A 63 -6.18 -4.41 10.10
C LEU A 63 -6.58 -3.31 9.10
N SER A 64 -7.87 -3.16 8.81
CA SER A 64 -8.37 -2.10 7.92
C SER A 64 -8.12 -0.71 8.50
N ALA A 65 -8.29 -0.53 9.82
CA ALA A 65 -7.99 0.73 10.47
C ALA A 65 -6.50 1.13 10.35
N TYR A 66 -5.58 0.15 10.35
CA TYR A 66 -4.16 0.41 10.10
C TYR A 66 -3.90 0.77 8.64
N ASP A 67 -4.51 0.07 7.68
CA ASP A 67 -4.38 0.40 6.26
C ASP A 67 -4.88 1.83 5.97
N ASP A 68 -6.03 2.21 6.53
CA ASP A 68 -6.58 3.58 6.42
C ASP A 68 -5.60 4.63 6.97
N LEU A 69 -4.96 4.33 8.11
CA LEU A 69 -3.98 5.20 8.72
C LEU A 69 -2.72 5.33 7.85
N ILE A 70 -2.23 4.22 7.28
CA ILE A 70 -1.07 4.22 6.38
C ILE A 70 -1.38 5.04 5.13
N GLU A 71 -2.55 4.83 4.50
CA GLU A 71 -2.95 5.57 3.31
C GLU A 71 -3.03 7.08 3.57
N ASN A 72 -3.62 7.47 4.70
CA ASN A 72 -3.71 8.87 5.10
C ASN A 72 -2.32 9.50 5.27
N ASN A 73 -1.40 8.80 5.95
CA ASN A 73 -0.04 9.29 6.14
C ASN A 73 0.73 9.40 4.82
N LEU A 74 0.61 8.42 3.92
CA LEU A 74 1.25 8.49 2.60
C LEU A 74 0.73 9.68 1.78
N ARG A 75 -0.59 9.94 1.83
CA ARG A 75 -1.19 11.12 1.18
C ARG A 75 -0.64 12.43 1.75
N ARG A 76 -0.48 12.52 3.08
CA ARG A 76 0.09 13.70 3.74
C ARG A 76 1.55 13.93 3.34
N ILE A 77 2.36 12.86 3.33
CA ILE A 77 3.76 12.92 2.89
C ILE A 77 3.82 13.47 1.46
N LYS A 78 3.00 12.92 0.56
CA LYS A 78 2.97 13.37 -0.84
C LYS A 78 2.64 14.85 -0.98
N ILE A 79 1.64 15.35 -0.25
CA ILE A 79 1.28 16.77 -0.25
C ILE A 79 2.43 17.64 0.26
N LEU A 80 3.10 17.24 1.34
CA LEU A 80 4.22 17.99 1.90
C LEU A 80 5.42 18.04 0.96
N GLU A 81 5.72 16.93 0.27
CA GLU A 81 6.77 16.87 -0.75
C GLU A 81 6.46 17.81 -1.92
N ASP A 82 5.22 17.79 -2.42
CA ASP A 82 4.79 18.66 -3.52
C ASP A 82 4.87 20.14 -3.10
N MET A 83 4.42 20.49 -1.89
CA MET A 83 4.54 21.85 -1.33
C MET A 83 6.00 22.29 -1.19
N ALA A 84 6.89 21.42 -0.73
CA ALA A 84 8.31 21.72 -0.59
C ALA A 84 8.97 21.95 -1.96
N GLN A 85 8.63 21.13 -2.95
CA GLN A 85 9.13 21.28 -4.32
C GLN A 85 8.67 22.60 -4.95
N ASP A 86 7.41 22.97 -4.76
CA ASP A 86 6.87 24.22 -5.28
C ASP A 86 7.48 25.43 -4.57
N LEU A 87 7.66 25.37 -3.25
CA LEU A 87 8.36 26.41 -2.50
C LEU A 87 9.80 26.60 -3.02
N TYR A 88 10.52 25.51 -3.24
CA TYR A 88 11.86 25.54 -3.81
C TYR A 88 11.89 26.19 -5.19
N ARG A 89 10.94 25.83 -6.06
CA ARG A 89 10.82 26.42 -7.40
C ARG A 89 10.52 27.92 -7.31
N GLU A 90 9.56 28.34 -6.50
CA GLU A 90 9.27 29.77 -6.33
C GLU A 90 10.50 30.54 -5.82
N TRP A 91 11.19 30.00 -4.82
CA TRP A 91 12.27 30.73 -4.15
C TRP A 91 13.56 30.77 -4.95
N PHE A 92 13.96 29.65 -5.53
CA PHE A 92 15.31 29.49 -6.08
C PHE A 92 15.36 29.37 -7.60
N VAL A 93 14.24 29.04 -8.24
CA VAL A 93 14.16 29.01 -9.72
C VAL A 93 13.52 30.29 -10.24
N LYS A 94 12.43 30.74 -9.60
CA LYS A 94 11.73 31.98 -9.97
C LYS A 94 12.21 33.20 -9.19
N TYR A 95 13.11 33.02 -8.21
CA TYR A 95 13.68 34.08 -7.38
C TYR A 95 12.64 34.91 -6.63
N ARG A 96 11.55 34.29 -6.14
CA ARG A 96 10.43 34.93 -5.44
C ARG A 96 10.40 34.61 -3.94
N SER A 97 11.56 34.42 -3.34
CA SER A 97 11.63 34.21 -1.89
C SER A 97 11.17 35.47 -1.14
N PRO A 98 10.62 35.37 0.08
CA PRO A 98 10.29 36.55 0.88
C PRO A 98 11.52 37.46 1.07
N GLY A 99 11.38 38.74 0.71
CA GLY A 99 12.48 39.71 0.78
C GLY A 99 13.46 39.69 -0.41
N HIS A 100 13.22 38.87 -1.45
CA HIS A 100 14.06 38.79 -2.65
C HIS A 100 14.25 40.14 -3.36
N GLU A 101 13.28 41.05 -3.27
CA GLU A 101 13.34 42.41 -3.83
C GLU A 101 14.56 43.20 -3.32
N ARG A 102 15.05 42.88 -2.11
CA ARG A 102 16.22 43.52 -1.49
C ARG A 102 17.50 42.69 -1.63
N ALA A 103 17.40 41.49 -2.21
CA ALA A 103 18.54 40.61 -2.38
C ALA A 103 19.44 41.10 -3.53
N ARG A 104 20.75 41.13 -3.29
CA ARG A 104 21.74 41.39 -4.35
C ARG A 104 22.09 40.07 -5.02
N PHE A 105 21.86 40.00 -6.33
CA PHE A 105 22.44 38.95 -7.15
C PHE A 105 23.94 39.22 -7.31
N VAL A 106 24.74 38.19 -7.11
CA VAL A 106 26.19 38.25 -7.28
C VAL A 106 26.52 37.29 -8.42
N ASP A 107 27.36 37.73 -9.35
CA ASP A 107 27.82 36.86 -10.42
C ASP A 107 28.56 35.66 -9.83
N SER A 108 28.28 34.48 -10.37
CA SER A 108 29.02 33.27 -10.01
C SER A 108 30.51 33.48 -10.32
N PRO A 109 31.42 33.08 -9.41
CA PRO A 109 32.85 33.14 -9.69
C PRO A 109 33.19 32.40 -10.99
N PRO A 110 34.22 32.84 -11.74
CA PRO A 110 34.71 32.08 -12.89
C PRO A 110 35.04 30.64 -12.45
N ARG A 111 34.62 29.66 -13.26
CA ARG A 111 34.95 28.24 -13.03
C ARG A 111 36.45 27.98 -13.12
#